data_AF-A0A2K2V5Z0-F1
#
_entry.id   AF-A0A2K2V5Z0-F1
#
_cell.length_a   1.000
_cell.length_b   1.000
_cell.length_c   1.000
_cell.angle_alpha   90.00
_cell.angle_beta   90.00
_cell.angle_gamma   90.00
#
_symmetry.space_group_name_H-M   'P 1'
#
loop_
_entity.id
_entity.type
_entity.pdbx_description
1 polymer ?
#
loop_
_entity_poly.entity_id
_entity_poly.type
_entity_poly.pdbx_seq_one_letter_code
_entity_poly.pdbx_strand_id
1 'polypeptide(L)'
;MPPIVLEMRSKSDWRDMVIRFAEELKKAFGERLIRVIALPSPDDEVYDSNVLVVIDRPDQEDRMAVIKIAVKTGDKLNPLVAGEEEEDAIRAFLAAGGRDVEAGESRSPN
;
A
#
# COMPACT_ATOMS: atom_id res chain seq x y z
N MET A 1 35.64 7.41 -5.04
CA MET A 1 34.54 6.52 -4.64
C MET A 1 33.58 7.35 -3.80
N PRO A 2 32.34 7.61 -4.26
CA PRO A 2 31.37 8.30 -3.41
C PRO A 2 30.95 7.39 -2.25
N PRO A 3 30.57 7.95 -1.08
CA PRO A 3 30.24 7.13 0.08
C PRO A 3 28.86 6.49 -0.13
N ILE A 4 28.81 5.17 0.02
CA ILE A 4 27.58 4.38 0.08
C ILE A 4 26.92 4.72 1.43
N VAL A 5 26.04 5.72 1.44
CA VAL A 5 25.17 6.03 2.57
C VAL A 5 23.77 6.25 2.03
N LEU A 6 23.15 5.20 1.48
CA LEU A 6 21.77 5.27 1.01
C LEU A 6 21.08 3.89 1.03
N GLU A 7 21.14 3.16 2.13
CA GLU A 7 20.39 1.88 2.25
C GLU A 7 19.75 1.67 3.62
N MET A 8 20.10 2.48 4.65
CA MET A 8 19.61 2.25 6.01
C MET A 8 18.43 3.15 6.44
N ARG A 9 18.06 4.18 5.67
CA ARG A 9 16.86 5.00 5.96
C ARG A 9 15.61 4.48 5.23
N SER A 10 15.76 4.04 3.98
CA SER A 10 14.63 3.78 3.06
C SER A 10 13.65 2.68 3.49
N LYS A 11 14.07 1.62 4.18
CA LYS A 11 13.18 0.49 4.51
C LYS A 11 12.23 0.78 5.67
N SER A 12 12.69 1.49 6.70
CA SER A 12 11.82 1.89 7.81
C SER A 12 10.83 2.97 7.35
N ASP A 13 11.31 3.98 6.64
CA ASP A 13 10.47 5.06 6.11
C ASP A 13 9.36 4.54 5.16
N TRP A 14 9.67 3.55 4.30
CA TRP A 14 8.69 2.93 3.42
C TRP A 14 7.58 2.22 4.20
N ARG A 15 7.97 1.37 5.16
CA ARG A 15 7.00 0.60 5.94
C ARG A 15 6.08 1.52 6.75
N ASP A 16 6.63 2.52 7.42
CA ASP A 16 5.85 3.53 8.17
C ASP A 16 4.89 4.29 7.25
N MET A 17 5.34 4.67 6.04
CA MET A 17 4.51 5.37 5.06
C MET A 17 3.34 4.50 4.57
N VAL A 18 3.59 3.24 4.25
CA VAL A 18 2.57 2.28 3.82
C VAL A 18 1.56 1.99 4.95
N ILE A 19 2.02 1.88 6.20
CA ILE A 19 1.12 1.70 7.35
C ILE A 19 0.19 2.91 7.49
N ARG A 20 0.73 4.13 7.46
CA ARG A 20 -0.07 5.36 7.51
C ARG A 20 -1.07 5.43 6.36
N PHE A 21 -0.66 5.00 5.17
CA PHE A 21 -1.53 4.94 4.01
C PHE A 21 -2.71 3.98 4.24
N ALA A 22 -2.42 2.77 4.73
CA ALA A 22 -3.45 1.79 5.07
C ALA A 22 -4.41 2.28 6.17
N GLU A 23 -3.90 3.01 7.18
CA GLU A 23 -4.75 3.62 8.22
C GLU A 23 -5.70 4.68 7.65
N GLU A 24 -5.22 5.55 6.77
CA GLU A 24 -6.06 6.57 6.13
C GLU A 24 -7.10 5.94 5.18
N LEU A 25 -6.72 4.89 4.45
CA LEU A 25 -7.65 4.11 3.65
C LEU A 25 -8.72 3.45 4.51
N LYS A 26 -8.35 2.86 5.66
CA LYS A 26 -9.29 2.24 6.59
C LYS A 26 -10.29 3.26 7.14
N LYS A 27 -9.86 4.49 7.43
CA LYS A 27 -10.75 5.58 7.85
C LYS A 27 -11.70 6.03 6.73
N ALA A 28 -11.23 6.04 5.48
CA ALA A 28 -12.00 6.51 4.33
C ALA A 28 -13.04 5.49 3.85
N PHE A 29 -12.67 4.21 3.80
CA PHE A 29 -13.47 3.15 3.19
C PHE A 29 -14.10 2.18 4.19
N GLY A 30 -13.62 2.15 5.44
CA GLY A 30 -14.18 1.30 6.50
C GLY A 30 -14.20 -0.17 6.12
N GLU A 31 -15.37 -0.80 6.23
CA GLU A 31 -15.60 -2.21 5.90
C GLU A 31 -15.51 -2.50 4.39
N ARG A 32 -15.59 -1.49 3.53
CA ARG A 32 -15.39 -1.66 2.07
C ARG A 32 -13.92 -1.89 1.73
N LEU A 33 -12.98 -1.47 2.59
CA LEU A 33 -11.58 -1.80 2.39
C LEU A 33 -11.34 -3.25 2.78
N ILE A 34 -11.24 -4.11 1.78
CA ILE A 34 -11.01 -5.53 1.99
C ILE A 34 -9.55 -5.72 2.42
N ARG A 35 -8.60 -5.15 1.66
CA ARG A 35 -7.16 -5.41 1.85
C ARG A 35 -6.27 -4.29 1.33
N VAL A 36 -5.06 -4.20 1.89
CA VAL A 36 -3.97 -3.39 1.33
C VAL A 36 -2.73 -4.27 1.25
N ILE A 37 -2.17 -4.46 0.07
CA ILE A 37 -0.96 -5.27 -0.16
C ILE A 37 0.12 -4.34 -0.67
N ALA A 38 1.24 -4.24 0.03
CA ALA A 38 2.35 -3.41 -0.40
C ALA A 38 3.58 -4.25 -0.74
N LEU A 39 4.31 -3.81 -1.77
CA LEU A 39 5.59 -4.39 -2.16
C LEU A 39 6.69 -4.04 -1.14
N PRO A 40 7.77 -4.82 -1.07
CA PRO A 40 8.79 -4.65 -0.02
C PRO A 40 9.63 -3.37 -0.17
N SER A 41 9.71 -2.78 -1.36
CA SER A 41 10.40 -1.52 -1.64
C SER A 41 9.50 -0.56 -2.43
N PRO A 42 9.67 0.77 -2.30
CA PRO A 42 9.01 1.73 -3.18
C PRO A 42 9.40 1.60 -4.66
N ASP A 43 10.57 1.02 -4.94
CA ASP A 43 11.09 0.80 -6.30
C ASP A 43 10.61 -0.52 -6.93
N ASP A 44 9.97 -1.40 -6.15
CA ASP A 44 9.33 -2.59 -6.70
C ASP A 44 7.98 -2.18 -7.30
N GLU A 45 7.68 -2.66 -8.51
CA GLU A 45 6.44 -2.32 -9.22
C GLU A 45 5.80 -3.54 -9.87
N VAL A 46 4.48 -3.66 -9.70
CA VAL A 46 3.59 -4.61 -10.38
C VAL A 46 2.49 -3.79 -11.03
N TYR A 47 2.34 -3.90 -12.35
CA TYR A 47 1.46 -3.02 -13.15
C TYR A 47 1.74 -1.53 -12.91
N ASP A 48 3.03 -1.15 -12.89
CA ASP A 48 3.47 0.23 -12.63
C ASP A 48 2.92 0.76 -11.29
N SER A 49 2.77 -0.11 -10.28
CA SER A 49 2.22 0.21 -8.96
C SER A 49 2.93 -0.57 -7.87
N ASN A 50 3.15 0.05 -6.71
CA ASN A 50 3.88 -0.55 -5.59
C ASN A 50 2.99 -0.89 -4.38
N VAL A 51 1.72 -0.49 -4.42
CA VAL A 51 0.70 -0.86 -3.45
C VAL A 51 -0.57 -1.26 -4.19
N LEU A 52 -1.21 -2.35 -3.77
CA LEU A 52 -2.52 -2.79 -4.24
C LEU A 52 -3.54 -2.53 -3.13
N VAL A 53 -4.59 -1.79 -3.45
CA VAL A 53 -5.71 -1.49 -2.56
C VAL A 53 -6.92 -2.25 -3.08
N VAL A 54 -7.43 -3.17 -2.28
CA VAL A 54 -8.58 -4.00 -2.61
C VAL A 54 -9.81 -3.46 -1.90
N ILE A 55 -10.81 -3.03 -2.67
CA ILE A 55 -12.05 -2.44 -2.18
C ILE A 55 -13.23 -3.28 -2.69
N ASP A 56 -14.31 -3.41 -1.92
CA ASP A 56 -15.56 -4.00 -2.40
C ASP A 56 -16.16 -3.10 -3.49
N ARG A 57 -16.23 -3.65 -4.72
CA ARG A 57 -16.81 -3.03 -5.91
C ARG A 57 -16.37 -1.56 -6.09
N PRO A 58 -15.08 -1.30 -6.40
CA PRO A 58 -14.57 0.06 -6.48
C PRO A 58 -15.12 0.81 -7.68
N ASP A 59 -15.55 2.05 -7.46
CA ASP A 59 -15.94 2.99 -8.50
C ASP A 59 -14.85 4.02 -8.81
N GLN A 60 -15.13 4.95 -9.73
CA GLN A 60 -14.17 5.97 -10.14
C GLN A 60 -13.86 6.98 -9.02
N GLU A 61 -14.83 7.30 -8.16
CA GLU A 61 -14.65 8.19 -7.02
C GLU A 61 -13.77 7.53 -5.95
N ASP A 62 -13.96 6.22 -5.71
CA ASP A 62 -13.09 5.44 -4.83
C ASP A 62 -11.63 5.49 -5.32
N ARG A 63 -11.41 5.27 -6.63
CA ARG A 63 -10.08 5.34 -7.25
C ARG A 63 -9.44 6.72 -7.04
N MET A 64 -10.20 7.79 -7.26
CA MET A 64 -9.72 9.16 -7.02
C MET A 64 -9.42 9.41 -5.54
N ALA A 65 -10.21 8.88 -4.62
CA ALA A 65 -10.00 9.02 -3.18
C ALA A 65 -8.71 8.31 -2.76
N VAL A 66 -8.46 7.09 -3.22
CA VAL A 66 -7.20 6.36 -2.96
C VAL A 66 -5.99 7.17 -3.43
N ILE A 67 -6.02 7.69 -4.66
CA ILE A 67 -4.92 8.51 -5.21
C ILE A 67 -4.70 9.78 -4.37
N LYS A 68 -5.77 10.47 -3.98
CA LYS A 68 -5.67 11.66 -3.12
C LYS A 68 -5.06 11.34 -1.75
N ILE A 69 -5.39 10.19 -1.17
CA ILE A 69 -4.83 9.75 0.11
C ILE A 69 -3.34 9.45 -0.08
N ALA A 70 -2.96 8.74 -1.15
CA ALA A 70 -1.57 8.39 -1.43
C ALA A 70 -0.69 9.64 -1.57
N VAL A 71 -1.12 10.61 -2.38
CA VAL A 71 -0.42 11.90 -2.56
C VAL A 71 -0.27 12.66 -1.24
N LYS A 72 -1.25 12.58 -0.33
CA LYS A 72 -1.15 13.20 0.99
C LYS A 72 -0.22 12.46 1.95
N THR A 73 -0.14 11.13 1.82
CA THR A 73 0.68 10.30 2.71
C THR A 73 2.15 10.30 2.31
N GLY A 74 2.47 10.26 1.02
CA GLY A 74 3.83 10.42 0.53
C GLY A 74 4.01 10.18 -0.96
N ASP A 75 4.96 10.89 -1.57
CA ASP A 75 5.19 10.95 -3.02
C ASP A 75 5.68 9.63 -3.65
N LYS A 76 6.07 8.65 -2.83
CA LYS A 76 6.54 7.34 -3.32
C LYS A 76 5.43 6.29 -3.40
N LEU A 77 4.21 6.60 -2.97
CA LEU A 77 3.08 5.67 -3.04
C LEU A 77 2.45 5.73 -4.42
N ASN A 78 2.42 4.59 -5.10
CA ASN A 78 1.75 4.43 -6.38
C ASN A 78 0.73 3.28 -6.27
N PRO A 79 -0.52 3.60 -5.85
CA PRO A 79 -1.51 2.58 -5.56
C PRO A 79 -2.30 2.16 -6.80
N LEU A 80 -2.46 0.85 -6.97
CA LEU A 80 -3.44 0.24 -7.86
C LEU A 80 -4.70 -0.08 -7.07
N VAL A 81 -5.87 0.28 -7.60
CA VAL A 81 -7.17 -0.07 -6.99
C VAL A 81 -7.79 -1.22 -7.75
N ALA A 82 -8.15 -2.27 -7.01
CA ALA A 82 -8.76 -3.47 -7.55
C ALA A 82 -9.99 -3.88 -6.72
N GLY A 83 -10.95 -4.51 -7.38
CA GLY A 83 -12.05 -5.22 -6.73
C GLY A 83 -11.61 -6.56 -6.14
N GLU A 84 -12.40 -7.10 -5.22
CA GLU A 84 -12.18 -8.45 -4.68
C GLU A 84 -12.17 -9.53 -5.79
N GLU A 85 -12.95 -9.33 -6.85
CA GLU A 85 -13.05 -10.20 -8.01
C GLU A 85 -11.80 -10.20 -8.92
N GLU A 86 -10.92 -9.19 -8.79
CA GLU A 86 -9.70 -9.05 -9.59
C GLU A 86 -8.55 -9.89 -9.02
N GLU A 87 -8.76 -11.21 -8.90
CA GLU A 87 -7.79 -12.16 -8.32
C GLU A 87 -6.41 -12.15 -9.00
N ASP A 88 -6.33 -11.82 -10.29
CA ASP A 88 -5.06 -11.77 -11.01
C ASP A 88 -4.13 -10.69 -10.45
N ALA A 89 -4.66 -9.51 -10.13
CA ALA A 89 -3.88 -8.42 -9.54
C ALA A 89 -3.37 -8.81 -8.15
N ILE A 90 -4.24 -9.44 -7.36
CA ILE A 90 -3.93 -9.98 -6.04
C ILE A 90 -2.74 -10.94 -6.10
N ARG A 91 -2.83 -11.93 -7.00
CA ARG A 91 -1.82 -12.97 -7.15
C ARG A 91 -0.51 -12.38 -7.65
N ALA A 92 -0.54 -11.42 -8.58
CA ALA A 92 0.64 -10.76 -9.09
C ALA A 92 1.41 -10.02 -7.98
N PHE A 93 0.71 -9.25 -7.15
CA PHE A 93 1.33 -8.53 -6.02
C PHE A 93 1.92 -9.49 -4.98
N LEU A 94 1.20 -10.55 -4.61
CA LEU A 94 1.71 -11.55 -3.66
C LEU A 94 2.92 -12.31 -4.23
N ALA A 95 2.90 -12.67 -5.53
CA ALA A 95 4.01 -13.36 -6.19
C ALA A 95 5.26 -12.48 -6.30
N ALA A 96 5.09 -11.16 -6.42
CA ALA A 96 6.18 -10.18 -6.39
C ALA A 96 6.74 -9.93 -4.97
N GLY A 97 6.25 -10.65 -3.96
CA GLY A 97 6.70 -10.51 -2.57
C GLY A 97 5.95 -9.45 -1.77
N GLY A 98 4.84 -8.94 -2.30
CA GLY A 98 3.91 -8.08 -1.59
C GLY A 98 3.33 -8.76 -0.36
N ARG A 99 3.06 -7.96 0.67
CA ARG A 99 2.47 -8.44 1.93
C ARG A 99 1.29 -7.58 2.33
N ASP A 100 0.31 -8.22 2.95
CA ASP A 100 -0.80 -7.52 3.57
C ASP A 100 -0.29 -6.56 4.64
N VAL A 101 -0.79 -5.34 4.57
CA VAL A 101 -0.49 -4.24 5.48
C VAL A 101 -1.61 -4.22 6.50
N GLU A 102 -1.38 -4.86 7.63
CA GLU A 102 -2.25 -4.72 8.77
C GLU A 102 -2.04 -3.30 9.34
N ALA A 103 -3.06 -2.44 9.19
CA ALA A 103 -3.16 -1.20 9.95
C ALA A 103 -3.21 -1.60 11.44
N GLY A 104 -2.05 -1.57 12.09
CA GLY A 104 -1.83 -2.27 13.34
C GLY A 104 -2.81 -1.87 14.44
N GLU A 105 -3.50 -2.85 15.01
CA GLU A 105 -3.66 -2.84 16.46
C GLU A 105 -2.24 -2.91 17.04
N SER A 106 -1.85 -1.86 17.74
CA SER A 106 -0.64 -1.88 18.56
C SER A 106 -0.73 -3.10 19.47
N ARG A 107 0.11 -4.11 19.22
CA ARG A 107 0.41 -5.11 20.24
C ARG A 107 1.12 -4.37 21.37
N SER A 108 0.37 -4.01 22.40
CA SER A 108 0.93 -3.69 23.71
C SER A 108 1.72 -4.91 24.19
N PRO A 109 3.04 -4.81 24.40
CA PRO A 109 3.75 -5.82 25.16
C PRO A 109 3.30 -5.70 26.62
N ASN A 110 2.76 -6.80 27.15
CA ASN A 110 2.52 -7.01 28.58
C ASN A 110 3.82 -7.38 29.28
#